data_AF-A0A7C9B194-F1
#
_entry.id   AF-A0A7C9B194-F1
#
_cell.length_a   1.000
_cell.length_b   1.000
_cell.length_c   1.000
_cell.angle_alpha   90.00
_cell.angle_beta   90.00
_cell.angle_gamma   90.00
#
_symmetry.space_group_name_H-M   'P 1'
#
loop_
_entity.id
_entity.type
_entity.pdbx_description
1 polymer ?
#
loop_
_entity_poly.entity_id
_entity_poly.type
_entity_poly.pdbx_seq_one_letter_code
_entity_poly.pdbx_strand_id
1 'polypeptide(L)'
;YNLGVAGLTYWSPNVNIFRDPRWGRGQETPGEDPLLSSKYASAYVRGLQQTDDGDPNKLKVAACCKHYTAYDLDNWKGVDRFHFNAVVTQQDLDDTFQPPFKSCVEDGNVASVMCSYNQVNGKPTCADPDLLSGVVRGDWKLNGLQGSHPSSLMETNLDF
;
A
#
# COMPACT_ATOMS: atom_id res chain seq x y z
N TYR A 1 25.48 -4.74 6.67
CA TYR A 1 25.65 -6.14 6.21
C TYR A 1 24.79 -7.01 7.10
N ASN A 2 23.78 -7.72 6.56
CA ASN A 2 22.82 -8.51 7.35
C ASN A 2 23.21 -10.00 7.49
N LEU A 3 24.48 -10.35 7.23
CA LEU A 3 25.02 -11.72 7.33
C LEU A 3 24.24 -12.80 6.55
N GLY A 4 23.38 -12.41 5.59
CA GLY A 4 22.54 -13.35 4.84
C GLY A 4 21.36 -13.93 5.62
N VAL A 5 20.98 -13.35 6.76
CA VAL A 5 19.89 -13.89 7.61
C VAL A 5 18.50 -13.31 7.29
N ALA A 6 18.40 -12.31 6.42
CA ALA A 6 17.14 -11.66 6.06
C ALA A 6 17.12 -11.18 4.60
N GLY A 7 15.92 -11.04 4.04
CA GLY A 7 15.70 -10.36 2.77
C GLY A 7 15.87 -8.84 2.87
N LEU A 8 15.73 -8.16 1.73
CA LEU A 8 15.77 -6.69 1.64
C LEU A 8 14.41 -6.07 1.29
N THR A 9 13.35 -6.86 1.25
CA THR A 9 11.98 -6.40 0.97
C THR A 9 11.13 -6.59 2.22
N TYR A 10 10.43 -5.54 2.63
CA TYR A 10 9.59 -5.54 3.81
C TYR A 10 8.16 -5.16 3.45
N TRP A 11 7.19 -5.96 3.90
CA TRP A 11 5.76 -5.74 3.70
C TRP A 11 5.19 -4.71 4.67
N SER A 12 5.76 -3.51 4.59
CA SER A 12 5.43 -2.34 5.42
C SER A 12 5.62 -1.05 4.60
N PRO A 13 4.86 0.01 4.91
CA PRO A 13 3.88 0.15 6.01
C PRO A 13 2.45 -0.35 5.69
N ASN A 14 1.69 -0.64 6.75
CA ASN A 14 0.23 -0.71 6.68
C ASN A 14 -0.33 0.72 6.74
N VAL A 15 -0.97 1.15 5.66
CA VAL A 15 -1.47 2.53 5.46
C VAL A 15 -2.97 2.58 5.23
N ASN A 16 -3.67 1.46 5.46
CA ASN A 16 -5.13 1.45 5.41
C ASN A 16 -5.71 2.39 6.47
N ILE A 17 -6.89 2.92 6.17
CA ILE A 17 -7.64 3.78 7.07
C ILE A 17 -8.30 2.93 8.14
N PHE A 18 -8.10 3.25 9.42
CA PHE A 18 -8.81 2.61 10.53
C PHE A 18 -10.26 3.10 10.63
N ARG A 19 -11.07 2.78 9.62
CA ARG A 19 -12.43 3.30 9.49
C ARG A 19 -13.44 2.60 10.39
N ASP A 20 -13.25 1.29 10.60
CA ASP A 20 -14.08 0.51 11.53
C ASP A 20 -13.27 0.19 12.80
N PRO A 21 -13.69 0.70 13.98
CA PRO A 21 -12.97 0.48 15.23
C PRO A 21 -12.92 -0.99 15.68
N ARG A 22 -13.70 -1.88 15.04
CA ARG A 22 -13.72 -3.32 15.32
C ARG A 22 -12.66 -4.09 14.53
N TRP A 23 -11.99 -3.44 13.59
CA TRP A 23 -10.98 -4.09 12.76
C TRP A 23 -9.77 -4.53 13.59
N GLY A 24 -9.53 -5.85 13.65
CA GLY A 24 -8.50 -6.46 14.50
C GLY A 24 -7.07 -6.03 14.18
N ARG A 25 -6.82 -5.50 12.99
CA ARG A 25 -5.49 -5.02 12.54
C ARG A 25 -5.36 -3.50 12.51
N GLY A 26 -6.34 -2.77 13.05
CA GLY A 26 -6.27 -1.33 13.17
C GLY A 26 -5.07 -0.76 13.90
N GLN A 27 -4.60 -1.50 14.90
CA GLN A 27 -3.39 -1.21 15.66
C GLN A 27 -2.11 -1.12 14.80
N GLU A 28 -2.12 -1.64 13.57
CA GLU A 28 -1.01 -1.56 12.63
C GLU A 28 -1.00 -0.25 11.83
N THR A 29 -2.09 0.52 11.87
CA THR A 29 -2.29 1.71 11.04
C THR A 29 -1.97 3.00 11.81
N PRO A 30 -1.71 4.11 11.09
CA PRO A 30 -1.55 5.42 11.72
C PRO A 30 -2.87 6.08 12.16
N GLY A 31 -4.03 5.40 12.03
CA GLY A 31 -5.33 5.88 12.49
C GLY A 31 -6.38 6.02 11.36
N GLU A 32 -7.41 6.82 11.63
CA GLU A 32 -8.59 6.96 10.76
C GLU A 32 -8.52 8.14 9.76
N ASP A 33 -7.51 9.02 9.90
CA ASP A 33 -7.40 10.25 9.10
C ASP A 33 -6.55 10.02 7.83
N PRO A 34 -7.09 10.27 6.61
CA PRO A 34 -6.34 10.10 5.37
C PRO A 34 -5.11 11.00 5.27
N LEU A 35 -5.16 12.23 5.79
CA LEU A 35 -4.04 13.16 5.71
C LEU A 35 -2.87 12.72 6.60
N LEU A 36 -3.15 12.34 7.84
CA LEU A 36 -2.18 11.76 8.77
C LEU A 36 -1.57 10.49 8.18
N SER A 37 -2.42 9.61 7.65
CA SER A 37 -1.99 8.34 7.04
C SER A 37 -1.07 8.57 5.84
N SER A 38 -1.36 9.58 5.01
CA SER A 38 -0.53 9.96 3.86
C SER A 38 0.84 10.52 4.26
N LYS A 39 0.89 11.35 5.31
CA LYS A 39 2.16 11.86 5.87
C LYS A 39 2.98 10.74 6.52
N TYR A 40 2.32 9.84 7.23
CA TYR A 40 2.95 8.65 7.81
C TYR A 40 3.53 7.76 6.71
N ALA A 41 2.74 7.44 5.68
CA ALA A 41 3.12 6.62 4.54
C ALA A 41 4.40 7.12 3.86
N SER A 42 4.40 8.39 3.44
CA SER A 42 5.56 8.99 2.76
C SER A 42 6.80 9.03 3.65
N ALA A 43 6.66 9.42 4.92
CA ALA A 43 7.78 9.46 5.86
C ALA A 43 8.36 8.06 6.15
N TYR A 44 7.50 7.06 6.34
CA TYR A 44 7.90 5.69 6.64
C TYR A 44 8.62 5.05 5.45
N VAL A 45 8.08 5.20 4.25
CA VAL A 45 8.70 4.71 3.01
C VAL A 45 10.07 5.36 2.82
N ARG A 46 10.19 6.69 2.94
CA ARG A 46 11.49 7.38 2.82
C ARG A 46 12.50 6.88 3.86
N GLY A 47 12.07 6.70 5.11
CA GLY A 47 12.93 6.21 6.19
C GLY A 47 13.45 4.78 5.97
N LEU A 48 12.64 3.90 5.37
CA LEU A 48 13.06 2.56 5.01
C LEU A 48 13.98 2.54 3.79
N GLN A 49 13.62 3.29 2.74
CA GLN A 49 14.21 3.10 1.41
C GLN A 49 15.43 3.97 1.14
N GLN A 50 15.46 5.19 1.66
CA GLN A 50 16.52 6.15 1.33
C GLN A 50 17.85 5.73 1.97
N THR A 51 18.91 5.81 1.18
CA THR A 51 20.28 5.62 1.65
C THR A 51 20.82 6.90 2.28
N ASP A 52 21.80 6.77 3.16
CA ASP A 52 22.40 7.92 3.86
C ASP A 52 23.12 8.89 2.91
N ASP A 53 23.58 8.39 1.74
CA ASP A 53 24.17 9.19 0.65
C ASP A 53 23.12 9.86 -0.26
N GLY A 54 21.83 9.56 -0.07
CA GLY A 54 20.72 10.12 -0.84
C GLY A 54 20.68 9.69 -2.30
N ASP A 55 21.43 8.65 -2.71
CA ASP A 55 21.48 8.19 -4.09
C ASP A 55 20.12 7.60 -4.52
N PRO A 56 19.39 8.25 -5.44
CA PRO A 56 18.06 7.80 -5.86
C PRO A 56 18.10 6.52 -6.70
N ASN A 57 19.28 5.97 -7.00
CA ASN A 57 19.43 4.70 -7.71
C ASN A 57 19.71 3.52 -6.77
N LYS A 58 19.90 3.76 -5.47
CA LYS A 58 20.06 2.71 -4.46
C LYS A 58 18.90 2.66 -3.47
N LEU A 59 18.46 1.45 -3.13
CA LEU A 59 17.55 1.21 -2.02
C LEU A 59 18.35 0.71 -0.82
N LYS A 60 18.09 1.27 0.37
CA LYS A 60 18.56 0.72 1.65
C LYS A 60 17.86 -0.60 1.95
N VAL A 61 16.52 -0.58 1.90
CA VAL A 61 15.62 -1.74 1.79
C VAL A 61 14.43 -1.34 0.90
N ALA A 62 13.68 -2.29 0.37
CA ALA A 62 12.45 -2.04 -0.39
C ALA A 62 11.24 -2.05 0.55
N ALA A 63 10.49 -0.95 0.58
CA ALA A 63 9.21 -0.85 1.29
C ALA A 63 8.06 -1.27 0.37
N CYS A 64 6.97 -1.71 0.98
CA CYS A 64 5.79 -2.21 0.30
C CYS A 64 4.54 -1.70 1.02
N CYS A 65 3.87 -0.70 0.46
CA CYS A 65 2.66 -0.17 1.07
C CYS A 65 1.50 -1.14 0.90
N LYS A 66 0.76 -1.37 1.98
CA LYS A 66 -0.32 -2.36 2.03
C LYS A 66 -1.52 -1.88 2.85
N HIS A 67 -2.71 -2.42 2.64
CA HIS A 67 -3.15 -3.40 1.63
C HIS A 67 -4.08 -2.69 0.63
N TYR A 68 -3.68 -2.61 -0.63
CA TYR A 68 -4.34 -1.82 -1.66
C TYR A 68 -5.53 -2.60 -2.26
N THR A 69 -6.79 -2.20 -2.06
CA THR A 69 -7.30 -1.05 -1.28
C THR A 69 -8.63 -1.39 -0.59
N ALA A 70 -9.16 -0.46 0.19
CA ALA A 70 -10.41 -0.61 0.95
C ALA A 70 -10.47 -1.90 1.78
N TYR A 71 -9.34 -2.20 2.43
CA TYR A 71 -9.16 -3.33 3.34
C TYR A 71 -9.17 -2.83 4.79
N ASP A 72 -10.28 -3.03 5.48
CA ASP A 72 -10.48 -2.57 6.86
C ASP A 72 -11.33 -3.55 7.70
N LEU A 73 -11.39 -4.83 7.31
CA LEU A 73 -12.17 -5.85 7.99
C LEU A 73 -11.49 -7.22 7.92
N ASP A 74 -11.30 -7.86 9.08
CA ASP A 74 -10.72 -9.22 9.13
C ASP A 74 -11.78 -10.32 9.20
N ASN A 75 -12.70 -10.22 10.16
CA ASN A 75 -13.84 -11.13 10.29
C ASN A 75 -14.95 -10.47 11.12
N TRP A 76 -16.13 -10.30 10.52
CA TRP A 76 -17.29 -9.75 11.21
C TRP A 76 -18.60 -10.31 10.65
N LYS A 77 -19.51 -10.72 11.55
CA LYS A 77 -20.82 -11.31 11.22
C LYS A 77 -20.76 -12.45 10.19
N GLY A 78 -19.71 -13.26 10.23
CA GLY A 78 -19.54 -14.40 9.32
C GLY A 78 -18.99 -14.05 7.94
N VAL A 79 -18.58 -12.80 7.72
CA VAL A 79 -17.82 -12.38 6.53
C VAL A 79 -16.37 -12.23 6.92
N ASP A 80 -15.49 -13.02 6.31
CA ASP A 80 -14.05 -12.92 6.48
C ASP A 80 -13.41 -12.04 5.38
N ARG A 81 -12.15 -11.65 5.62
CA ARG A 81 -11.36 -10.82 4.72
C ARG A 81 -11.17 -11.37 3.30
N PHE A 82 -11.25 -12.67 3.10
CA PHE A 82 -11.06 -13.31 1.80
C PHE A 82 -12.32 -13.25 0.93
N HIS A 83 -13.49 -13.09 1.57
CA HIS A 83 -14.80 -13.03 0.92
C HIS A 83 -15.46 -11.65 1.04
N PHE A 84 -14.84 -10.71 1.75
CA PHE A 84 -15.36 -9.36 1.90
C PHE A 84 -15.40 -8.62 0.55
N ASN A 85 -16.53 -7.99 0.24
CA ASN A 85 -16.68 -7.09 -0.91
C ASN A 85 -16.98 -5.69 -0.40
N ALA A 86 -15.99 -4.81 -0.48
CA ALA A 86 -16.11 -3.41 -0.14
C ALA A 86 -16.90 -2.69 -1.25
N VAL A 87 -18.09 -2.20 -0.92
CA VAL A 87 -18.89 -1.37 -1.83
C VAL A 87 -18.57 0.09 -1.53
N VAL A 88 -17.76 0.70 -2.38
CA VAL A 88 -17.16 2.03 -2.15
C VAL A 88 -17.42 2.92 -3.35
N THR A 89 -17.86 4.15 -3.10
CA THR A 89 -18.05 5.13 -4.18
C THR A 89 -16.70 5.58 -4.72
N GLN A 90 -16.66 6.06 -5.97
CA GLN A 90 -15.42 6.64 -6.51
C GLN A 90 -14.93 7.81 -5.65
N GLN A 91 -15.85 8.62 -5.14
CA GLN A 91 -15.53 9.72 -4.23
C GLN A 91 -14.86 9.22 -2.94
N ASP A 92 -15.42 8.22 -2.26
CA ASP A 92 -14.80 7.68 -1.04
C ASP A 92 -13.44 7.03 -1.32
N LEU A 93 -13.29 6.38 -2.49
CA LEU A 93 -11.98 5.88 -2.90
C LEU A 93 -10.98 7.02 -3.00
N ASP A 94 -11.31 8.09 -3.72
CA ASP A 94 -10.40 9.22 -3.97
C ASP A 94 -10.15 10.09 -2.73
N ASP A 95 -11.17 10.29 -1.89
CA ASP A 95 -11.10 11.18 -0.71
C ASP A 95 -10.54 10.46 0.53
N THR A 96 -10.71 9.14 0.66
CA THR A 96 -10.40 8.40 1.90
C THR A 96 -9.40 7.26 1.70
N PHE A 97 -9.68 6.30 0.81
CA PHE A 97 -8.92 5.04 0.78
C PHE A 97 -7.63 5.10 -0.03
N GLN A 98 -7.63 5.86 -1.12
CA GLN A 98 -6.50 6.00 -2.03
C GLN A 98 -5.41 7.00 -1.59
N PRO A 99 -5.70 8.13 -0.90
CA PRO A 99 -4.68 9.14 -0.58
C PRO A 99 -3.40 8.59 0.09
N PRO A 100 -3.46 7.66 1.07
CA PRO A 100 -2.25 7.13 1.69
C PRO A 100 -1.36 6.34 0.71
N PHE A 101 -1.97 5.57 -0.19
CA PHE A 101 -1.25 4.83 -1.23
C PHE A 101 -0.70 5.75 -2.32
N LYS A 102 -1.46 6.78 -2.70
CA LYS A 102 -0.97 7.81 -3.62
C LYS A 102 0.28 8.48 -3.06
N SER A 103 0.29 8.88 -1.79
CA SER A 103 1.48 9.43 -1.13
C SER A 103 2.61 8.40 -0.96
N CYS A 104 2.33 7.10 -0.80
CA CYS A 104 3.40 6.09 -0.86
C CYS A 104 4.14 6.14 -2.21
N VAL A 105 3.40 6.24 -3.31
CA VAL A 105 3.95 6.22 -4.67
C VAL A 105 4.59 7.56 -5.01
N GLU A 106 3.83 8.65 -4.98
CA GLU A 106 4.25 9.96 -5.49
C GLU A 106 5.26 10.65 -4.54
N ASP A 107 4.99 10.63 -3.23
CA ASP A 107 5.86 11.32 -2.25
C ASP A 107 6.94 10.38 -1.68
N GLY A 108 6.58 9.12 -1.42
CA GLY A 108 7.46 8.13 -0.83
C GLY A 108 8.42 7.46 -1.82
N ASN A 109 8.07 7.43 -3.10
CA ASN A 109 8.74 6.62 -4.13
C ASN A 109 8.84 5.14 -3.72
N VAL A 110 7.74 4.57 -3.21
CA VAL A 110 7.69 3.19 -2.71
C VAL A 110 8.11 2.19 -3.79
N ALA A 111 8.89 1.17 -3.40
CA ALA A 111 9.37 0.14 -4.32
C ALA A 111 8.25 -0.82 -4.75
N SER A 112 7.23 -1.01 -3.90
CA SER A 112 6.12 -1.91 -4.20
C SER A 112 4.81 -1.51 -3.50
N VAL A 113 3.70 -2.01 -4.04
CA VAL A 113 2.37 -1.92 -3.43
C VAL A 113 1.78 -3.33 -3.42
N MET A 114 1.27 -3.76 -2.26
CA MET A 114 0.62 -5.05 -2.06
C MET A 114 -0.89 -4.91 -2.21
N CYS A 115 -1.47 -5.72 -3.09
CA CYS A 115 -2.92 -5.78 -3.24
C CYS A 115 -3.58 -6.48 -2.03
N SER A 116 -4.83 -6.13 -1.73
CA SER A 116 -5.58 -6.69 -0.62
C SER A 116 -6.27 -8.02 -0.96
N TYR A 117 -6.82 -8.68 0.06
CA TYR A 117 -7.61 -9.90 -0.13
C TYR A 117 -9.00 -9.67 -0.70
N ASN A 118 -9.63 -8.57 -0.30
CA ASN A 118 -11.04 -8.32 -0.54
C ASN A 118 -11.32 -7.98 -2.01
N GLN A 119 -12.61 -7.95 -2.32
CA GLN A 119 -13.11 -7.32 -3.52
C GLN A 119 -13.42 -5.85 -3.26
N VAL A 120 -13.31 -5.03 -4.30
CA VAL A 120 -13.86 -3.67 -4.35
C VAL A 120 -14.87 -3.62 -5.48
N ASN A 121 -16.12 -3.26 -5.17
CA ASN A 121 -17.21 -3.19 -6.14
C ASN A 121 -17.35 -4.45 -7.01
N GLY A 122 -17.15 -5.63 -6.41
CA GLY A 122 -17.30 -6.94 -7.03
C GLY A 122 -16.06 -7.48 -7.76
N LYS A 123 -14.92 -6.75 -7.77
CA LYS A 123 -13.67 -7.19 -8.40
C LYS A 123 -12.59 -7.45 -7.34
N PRO A 124 -11.91 -8.62 -7.33
CA PRO A 124 -10.75 -8.84 -6.48
C PRO A 124 -9.63 -7.83 -6.77
N THR A 125 -9.09 -7.16 -5.77
CA THR A 125 -8.13 -6.06 -5.98
C THR A 125 -6.85 -6.52 -6.69
N CYS A 126 -6.34 -7.71 -6.36
CA CYS A 126 -5.19 -8.32 -7.04
C CYS A 126 -5.44 -8.69 -8.51
N ALA A 127 -6.70 -8.72 -8.95
CA ALA A 127 -7.09 -9.07 -10.32
C ALA A 127 -7.79 -7.91 -11.05
N ASP A 128 -7.81 -6.70 -10.48
CA ASP A 128 -8.46 -5.54 -11.07
C ASP A 128 -7.46 -4.67 -11.85
N PRO A 129 -7.46 -4.70 -13.20
CA PRO A 129 -6.54 -3.90 -14.00
C PRO A 129 -6.78 -2.40 -13.85
N ASP A 130 -8.00 -1.97 -13.49
CA ASP A 130 -8.33 -0.56 -13.34
C ASP A 130 -7.59 0.01 -12.12
N LEU A 131 -7.53 -0.74 -11.02
CA LEU A 131 -6.78 -0.36 -9.82
C LEU A 131 -5.26 -0.50 -10.01
N LEU A 132 -4.81 -1.65 -10.51
CA LEU A 132 -3.36 -1.94 -10.54
C LEU A 132 -2.63 -1.29 -11.71
N SER A 133 -3.17 -1.42 -12.92
CA SER A 133 -2.54 -0.87 -14.13
C SER A 133 -3.03 0.55 -14.42
N GLY A 134 -4.32 0.82 -14.21
CA GLY A 134 -4.91 2.15 -14.41
C GLY A 134 -4.41 3.15 -13.36
N VAL A 135 -4.72 2.92 -12.10
CA VAL A 135 -4.40 3.89 -11.03
C VAL A 135 -2.92 3.82 -10.60
N VAL A 136 -2.47 2.69 -10.06
CA VAL A 136 -1.15 2.62 -9.41
C VAL A 136 0.00 2.85 -10.40
N ARG A 137 -0.02 2.18 -11.56
CA ARG A 137 1.01 2.35 -12.60
C ARG A 137 0.70 3.48 -13.58
N GLY A 138 -0.57 3.67 -13.92
CA GLY A 138 -1.00 4.64 -14.91
C GLY A 138 -1.08 6.04 -14.34
N ASP A 139 -1.88 6.29 -13.30
CA ASP A 139 -2.09 7.62 -12.76
C ASP A 139 -0.95 8.06 -11.84
N TRP A 140 -0.58 7.23 -10.86
CA TRP A 140 0.45 7.56 -9.87
C TRP A 140 1.87 7.27 -10.34
N LYS A 141 2.01 6.64 -11.50
CA LYS A 141 3.31 6.36 -12.14
C LYS A 141 4.24 5.51 -11.27
N LEU A 142 3.73 4.56 -10.49
CA LEU A 142 4.58 3.54 -9.88
C LEU A 142 5.43 2.90 -10.98
N ASN A 143 6.75 3.11 -10.92
CA ASN A 143 7.78 2.64 -11.85
C ASN A 143 7.97 3.45 -13.15
N GLY A 144 7.31 4.61 -13.32
CA GLY A 144 7.38 5.46 -14.51
C GLY A 144 8.02 6.83 -14.29
N LEU A 145 9.06 7.15 -15.08
CA LEU A 145 9.78 8.43 -15.29
C LEU A 145 9.61 9.56 -14.25
N GLN A 146 10.25 9.38 -13.08
CA GLN A 146 11.25 10.32 -12.53
C GLN A 146 12.05 9.57 -11.44
N GLY A 147 13.29 9.18 -11.74
CA GLY A 147 14.20 8.56 -10.75
C GLY A 147 13.79 7.16 -10.23
N SER A 148 13.03 6.38 -10.99
CA SER A 148 12.62 5.04 -10.57
C SER A 148 13.80 4.06 -10.54
N HIS A 149 13.90 3.29 -9.45
CA HIS A 149 14.75 2.10 -9.43
C HIS A 149 14.20 1.07 -10.42
N PRO A 150 15.01 0.49 -11.32
CA PRO A 150 14.57 -0.53 -12.28
C PRO A 150 14.12 -1.86 -11.63
N SER A 151 14.01 -1.92 -10.29
CA SER A 151 13.70 -3.10 -9.48
C SER A 151 12.43 -2.96 -8.65
N SER A 152 11.62 -1.92 -8.85
CA SER A 152 10.36 -1.75 -8.15
C SER A 152 9.33 -2.78 -8.65
N LEU A 153 9.03 -3.75 -7.80
CA LEU A 153 8.18 -4.91 -8.11
C LEU A 153 6.76 -4.60 -7.65
N MET A 154 5.78 -4.87 -8.49
CA MET A 154 4.43 -5.06 -7.95
C MET A 154 4.37 -6.47 -7.38
N GLU A 155 4.47 -6.60 -6.06
CA GLU A 155 4.20 -7.88 -5.42
C GLU A 155 2.68 -8.09 -5.38
N THR A 156 2.19 -8.94 -6.28
CA THR A 156 0.86 -9.55 -6.20
C THR A 156 0.82 -10.67 -5.15
N ASN A 157 1.71 -10.61 -4.16
CA ASN A 157 1.74 -11.58 -3.07
C ASN A 157 0.57 -11.25 -2.14
N LEU A 158 -0.35 -12.19 -2.02
CA LEU A 158 -1.44 -12.13 -1.05
C LEU A 158 -0.85 -11.99 0.37
N ASP A 159 -1.49 -11.17 1.19
CA ASP A 159 -1.01 -10.75 2.52
C ASP A 159 -1.05 -11.87 3.57
N PHE A 160 -0.09 -12.82 3.55
CA PHE A 160 -0.06 -13.97 4.45
C PHE A 160 -0.10 -13.63 5.95
#